data_AF-A0A835Q5W5-F1
#
_entry.id   AF-A0A835Q5W5-F1
#
_cell.length_a   1.000
_cell.length_b   1.000
_cell.length_c   1.000
_cell.angle_alpha   90.00
_cell.angle_beta   90.00
_cell.angle_gamma   90.00
#
_symmetry.space_group_name_H-M   'P 1'
#
loop_
_entity.id
_entity.type
_entity.pdbx_description
1 polymer ?
#
loop_
_entity_poly.entity_id
_entity_poly.type
_entity_poly.pdbx_seq_one_letter_code
_entity_poly.pdbx_strand_id
1 'polypeptide(L)'
;MGDVAVHLPPSAKPELEVDAAAGWQIEENDHPIEEVRLTVDPTDNPNLPVLTFRTWLLGVISCVLLSFANMFFGYRSNQLSIGSVCIQIITLPIGRFLAATLPKKDIKVPLTRCSFSLNPGPFSMKEHCLITIFASAGAGGLYAIHIVTIVKAFYHRKIHPIAAFLLAQCTQLLGYGWAGLYRKYLVESPYMWWPANLVQVSLFKALHLKEKRKRRTLTMFQFFIVVFISSFAYYAIPGFLFPAISTISVLCLIFKKSVTMQQIGSGMRGLGIGSFGIDWSTVAGFLGSPLATPATAIFNIMLSFVLGIYVLIPIGYWANAYNAKRFPLVSSHVFDYSGHPYNTTKIINDNTFTLNVHEEESYSKINISITFVLTYGLSFASLTASVMHVALYDGKDIWKMWKNT
;
A
#
# COMPACT_ATOMS: atom_id res chain seq x y z
N MET A 1 -8.39 -28.52 20.56
CA MET A 1 -7.70 -29.49 19.69
C MET A 1 -6.22 -29.31 19.95
N GLY A 2 -5.54 -30.35 20.43
CA GLY A 2 -4.21 -30.25 21.04
C GLY A 2 -3.13 -29.78 20.07
N ASP A 3 -2.27 -28.90 20.58
CA ASP A 3 -1.10 -28.39 19.88
C ASP A 3 -0.09 -29.53 19.64
N VAL A 4 0.04 -29.94 18.38
CA VAL A 4 1.16 -30.75 17.94
C VAL A 4 2.33 -29.79 17.77
N ALA A 5 3.15 -29.66 18.81
CA ALA A 5 4.44 -28.99 18.74
C ALA A 5 5.33 -29.77 17.76
N VAL A 6 5.36 -29.33 16.50
CA VAL A 6 6.33 -29.81 15.52
C VAL A 6 7.68 -29.22 15.91
N HIS A 7 8.50 -30.00 16.61
CA HIS A 7 9.91 -29.67 16.85
C HIS A 7 10.66 -29.69 15.52
N LEU A 8 10.73 -28.52 14.86
CA LEU A 8 11.65 -28.31 13.75
C LEU A 8 13.09 -28.21 14.30
N PRO A 9 14.08 -28.79 13.61
CA PRO A 9 15.47 -28.71 14.02
C PRO A 9 15.94 -27.25 14.06
N PRO A 10 16.87 -26.89 14.98
CA PRO A 10 17.38 -25.53 15.06
C PRO A 10 17.96 -25.12 13.71
N SER A 11 17.33 -24.13 13.07
CA SER A 11 17.85 -23.51 11.87
C SER A 11 19.30 -23.10 12.15
N ALA A 12 20.24 -23.58 11.33
CA ALA A 12 21.64 -23.22 11.43
C ALA A 12 21.77 -21.69 11.37
N LYS A 13 21.92 -21.06 12.54
CA LYS A 13 22.08 -19.61 12.67
C LYS A 13 23.34 -19.23 11.91
N PRO A 14 23.32 -18.24 11.01
CA PRO A 14 24.55 -17.57 10.65
C PRO A 14 25.06 -16.93 11.95
N GLU A 15 26.09 -17.50 12.55
CA GLU A 15 26.89 -16.82 13.57
C GLU A 15 27.44 -15.55 12.92
N LEU A 16 26.71 -14.44 13.08
CA LEU A 16 27.33 -13.14 13.14
C LEU A 16 28.32 -13.25 14.31
N GLU A 17 29.61 -13.07 14.04
CA GLU A 17 30.59 -12.81 15.09
C GLU A 17 30.25 -11.45 15.68
N VAL A 18 29.29 -11.44 16.61
CA VAL A 18 28.78 -10.24 17.25
C VAL A 18 29.73 -9.91 18.40
N ASP A 19 30.63 -8.97 18.14
CA ASP A 19 31.54 -8.48 19.17
C ASP A 19 30.78 -7.59 20.17
N ALA A 20 30.56 -8.11 21.38
CA ALA A 20 29.91 -7.37 22.46
C ALA A 20 30.70 -6.09 22.84
N ALA A 21 32.01 -6.05 22.61
CA ALA A 21 32.84 -4.86 22.86
C ALA A 21 32.53 -3.71 21.89
N ALA A 22 31.97 -4.01 20.72
CA ALA A 22 31.51 -3.01 19.75
C ALA A 22 30.08 -2.50 20.03
N GLY A 23 29.47 -2.86 21.17
CA GLY A 23 28.17 -2.37 21.63
C GLY A 23 26.97 -3.10 21.03
N TRP A 24 27.18 -4.30 20.50
CA TRP A 24 26.10 -5.16 20.04
C TRP A 24 25.42 -5.90 21.19
N GLN A 25 24.11 -5.92 21.16
CA GLN A 25 23.22 -6.59 22.10
C GLN A 25 22.53 -7.75 21.37
N ILE A 26 22.44 -8.90 22.04
CA ILE A 26 21.72 -10.08 21.55
C ILE A 26 20.56 -10.32 22.51
N GLU A 27 19.35 -10.11 22.03
CA GLU A 27 18.13 -10.44 22.74
C GLU A 27 17.78 -11.91 22.51
N GLU A 28 16.97 -12.48 23.40
CA GLU A 28 16.43 -13.82 23.20
C GLU A 28 15.33 -13.76 22.12
N ASN A 29 15.34 -14.71 21.18
CA ASN A 29 14.38 -14.72 20.07
C ASN A 29 13.09 -15.48 20.45
N ASP A 30 12.35 -14.94 21.41
CA ASP A 30 11.15 -15.52 22.03
C ASP A 30 9.82 -14.95 21.48
N HIS A 31 9.89 -14.20 20.36
CA HIS A 31 8.74 -13.50 19.80
C HIS A 31 7.54 -14.44 19.50
N PRO A 32 6.29 -14.10 19.87
CA PRO A 32 5.15 -15.02 19.77
C PRO A 32 4.82 -15.47 18.34
N ILE A 33 5.12 -14.64 17.35
CA ILE A 33 4.88 -14.90 15.92
C ILE A 33 6.10 -15.55 15.27
N GLU A 34 5.92 -16.75 14.69
CA GLU A 34 6.97 -17.55 14.08
C GLU A 34 7.62 -16.85 12.88
N GLU A 35 6.81 -16.23 12.01
CA GLU A 35 7.29 -15.55 10.81
C GLU A 35 8.25 -14.41 11.17
N VAL A 36 8.00 -13.70 12.28
CA VAL A 36 8.87 -12.64 12.79
C VAL A 36 10.17 -13.26 13.31
N ARG A 37 10.11 -14.34 14.10
CA ARG A 37 11.29 -15.04 14.63
C ARG A 37 12.23 -15.54 13.55
N LEU A 38 11.70 -15.98 12.41
CA LEU A 38 12.48 -16.52 11.29
C LEU A 38 13.08 -15.41 10.42
N THR A 39 12.48 -14.23 10.39
CA THR A 39 12.88 -13.14 9.46
C THR A 39 13.72 -12.06 10.14
N VAL A 40 13.42 -11.71 11.38
CA VAL A 40 14.09 -10.65 12.14
C VAL A 40 15.19 -11.26 13.02
N ASP A 41 16.40 -10.72 12.93
CA ASP A 41 17.49 -11.13 13.83
C ASP A 41 17.34 -10.41 15.18
N PRO A 42 17.53 -11.10 16.33
CA PRO A 42 17.36 -10.52 17.66
C PRO A 42 18.59 -9.70 18.10
N THR A 43 19.38 -9.18 17.15
CA THR A 43 20.64 -8.50 17.41
C THR A 43 20.53 -7.03 17.05
N ASP A 44 20.85 -6.14 17.99
CA ASP A 44 20.88 -4.69 17.74
C ASP A 44 22.16 -4.02 18.26
N ASN A 45 22.56 -2.92 17.63
CA ASN A 45 23.63 -2.05 18.13
C ASN A 45 23.12 -0.60 18.26
N PRO A 46 22.78 -0.15 19.48
CA PRO A 46 22.24 1.19 19.72
C PRO A 46 23.21 2.33 19.37
N ASN A 47 24.52 2.07 19.30
CA ASN A 47 25.55 3.10 19.08
C ASN A 47 25.73 3.49 17.62
N LEU A 48 25.12 2.76 16.68
CA LEU A 48 25.26 3.05 15.25
C LEU A 48 24.54 4.37 14.89
N PRO A 49 25.21 5.31 14.18
CA PRO A 49 24.60 6.57 13.80
C PRO A 49 23.50 6.37 12.76
N VAL A 50 22.31 6.91 13.01
CA VAL A 50 21.13 6.75 12.12
C VAL A 50 20.75 8.07 11.43
N LEU A 51 20.77 9.19 12.16
CA LEU A 51 20.41 10.53 11.68
C LEU A 51 21.61 11.24 11.06
N THR A 52 22.18 10.67 10.00
CA THR A 52 23.31 11.26 9.29
C THR A 52 22.87 12.20 8.17
N PHE A 53 23.80 13.00 7.65
CA PHE A 53 23.54 13.84 6.47
C PHE A 53 23.03 13.03 5.27
N ARG A 54 23.57 11.82 5.06
CA ARG A 54 23.15 10.91 3.99
C ARG A 54 21.68 10.50 4.14
N THR A 55 21.26 10.20 5.37
CA THR A 55 19.88 9.82 5.65
C THR A 55 18.91 10.94 5.31
N TRP A 56 19.22 12.18 5.71
CA TRP A 56 18.39 13.34 5.38
C TRP A 56 18.36 13.63 3.88
N LEU A 57 19.53 13.65 3.22
CA LEU A 57 19.64 13.93 1.80
C LEU A 57 18.87 12.88 0.96
N LEU A 58 19.20 11.60 1.14
CA LEU A 58 18.57 10.52 0.38
C LEU A 58 17.11 10.31 0.77
N GLY A 59 16.78 10.43 2.05
CA GLY A 59 15.42 10.27 2.56
C GLY A 59 14.47 11.34 2.01
N VAL A 60 14.83 12.62 2.10
CA VAL A 60 13.99 13.73 1.62
C VAL A 60 13.82 13.67 0.10
N ILE A 61 14.91 13.45 -0.65
CA ILE A 61 14.84 13.32 -2.11
C ILE A 61 13.93 12.15 -2.50
N SER A 62 14.09 11.00 -1.84
CA SER A 62 13.27 9.81 -2.12
C SER A 62 11.80 10.04 -1.81
N CYS A 63 11.49 10.72 -0.70
CA CYS A 63 10.12 11.08 -0.32
C CYS A 63 9.47 11.97 -1.39
N VAL A 64 10.15 13.03 -1.82
CA VAL A 64 9.63 13.97 -2.84
C VAL A 64 9.42 13.27 -4.18
N LEU A 65 10.41 12.50 -4.64
CA LEU A 65 10.33 11.79 -5.92
C LEU A 65 9.20 10.77 -5.94
N LEU A 66 9.04 9.99 -4.86
CA LEU A 66 8.04 8.95 -4.79
C LEU A 66 6.63 9.51 -4.66
N SER A 67 6.47 10.59 -3.88
CA SER A 67 5.21 11.34 -3.78
C SER A 67 4.77 11.88 -5.14
N PHE A 68 5.69 12.52 -5.87
CA PHE A 68 5.40 13.02 -7.22
C PHE A 68 5.03 11.90 -8.19
N ALA A 69 5.83 10.82 -8.24
CA ALA A 69 5.61 9.72 -9.16
C ALA A 69 4.28 9.00 -8.91
N ASN A 70 3.98 8.66 -7.64
CA ASN A 70 2.73 7.98 -7.29
C ASN A 70 1.51 8.88 -7.50
N MET A 71 1.62 10.19 -7.22
CA MET A 71 0.55 11.13 -7.52
C MET A 71 0.26 11.22 -9.02
N PHE A 72 1.31 11.23 -9.85
CA PHE A 72 1.19 11.23 -11.30
C PHE A 72 0.56 9.94 -11.83
N PHE A 73 1.02 8.78 -11.37
CA PHE A 73 0.48 7.49 -11.79
C PHE A 73 -0.92 7.19 -11.26
N GLY A 74 -1.32 7.81 -10.14
CA GLY A 74 -2.66 7.68 -9.58
C GLY A 74 -3.79 8.21 -10.48
N TYR A 75 -3.48 9.09 -11.44
CA TYR A 75 -4.44 9.59 -12.43
C TYR A 75 -4.58 8.70 -13.68
N ARG A 76 -3.80 7.63 -13.80
CA ARG A 76 -3.96 6.67 -14.90
C ARG A 76 -5.19 5.79 -14.67
N SER A 77 -5.86 5.40 -15.76
CA SER A 77 -7.00 4.47 -15.70
C SER A 77 -6.64 3.11 -15.07
N ASN A 78 -5.42 2.63 -15.36
CA ASN A 78 -4.80 1.52 -14.65
C ASN A 78 -3.71 2.11 -13.76
N GLN A 79 -4.01 2.23 -12.46
CA GLN A 79 -3.11 2.84 -11.49
C GLN A 79 -1.84 2.01 -11.38
N LEU A 80 -0.70 2.70 -11.36
CA LEU A 80 0.59 2.11 -11.02
C LEU A 80 1.06 2.75 -9.72
N SER A 81 1.56 1.93 -8.80
CA SER A 81 2.15 2.42 -7.56
C SER A 81 3.57 1.92 -7.44
N ILE A 82 4.49 2.83 -7.16
CA ILE A 82 5.88 2.53 -6.87
C ILE A 82 6.01 2.44 -5.36
N GLY A 83 6.40 1.26 -4.87
CA GLY A 83 6.65 1.01 -3.45
C GLY A 83 8.01 1.52 -2.97
N SER A 84 8.16 1.67 -1.66
CA SER A 84 9.43 2.05 -1.00
C SER A 84 10.58 1.07 -1.26
N VAL A 85 10.27 -0.19 -1.61
CA VAL A 85 11.24 -1.24 -1.97
C VAL A 85 12.13 -0.82 -3.15
N CYS A 86 11.62 -0.05 -4.12
CA CYS A 86 12.43 0.46 -5.22
C CYS A 86 13.54 1.41 -4.71
N ILE A 87 13.20 2.27 -3.75
CA ILE A 87 14.16 3.16 -3.11
C ILE A 87 15.17 2.38 -2.28
N GLN A 88 14.75 1.34 -1.56
CA GLN A 88 15.64 0.43 -0.84
C GLN A 88 16.69 -0.23 -1.75
N ILE A 89 16.35 -0.55 -2.99
CA ILE A 89 17.34 -1.11 -3.93
C ILE A 89 18.30 -0.02 -4.44
N ILE A 90 17.77 1.14 -4.82
CA ILE A 90 18.54 2.24 -5.45
C ILE A 90 19.46 2.95 -4.43
N THR A 91 19.02 3.12 -3.20
CA THR A 91 19.77 3.88 -2.19
C THR A 91 20.94 3.12 -1.60
N LEU A 92 21.00 1.80 -1.74
CA LEU A 92 22.17 1.02 -1.31
C LEU A 92 23.47 1.39 -2.06
N PRO A 93 23.55 1.32 -3.41
CA PRO A 93 24.77 1.70 -4.13
C PRO A 93 25.08 3.19 -3.96
N ILE A 94 24.06 4.07 -3.96
CA ILE A 94 24.25 5.51 -3.76
C ILE A 94 24.75 5.81 -2.35
N GLY A 95 24.20 5.17 -1.32
CA GLY A 95 24.61 5.31 0.07
C GLY A 95 26.04 4.84 0.30
N ARG A 96 26.44 3.71 -0.29
CA ARG A 96 27.83 3.23 -0.28
C ARG A 96 28.77 4.18 -1.02
N PHE A 97 28.35 4.72 -2.16
CA PHE A 97 29.13 5.72 -2.91
C PHE A 97 29.32 7.01 -2.11
N LEU A 98 28.27 7.54 -1.48
CA LEU A 98 28.36 8.70 -0.59
C LEU A 98 29.24 8.41 0.63
N ALA A 99 29.17 7.20 1.19
CA ALA A 99 30.06 6.78 2.28
C ALA A 99 31.54 6.70 1.88
N ALA A 100 31.83 6.40 0.62
CA ALA A 100 33.20 6.37 0.11
C ALA A 100 33.74 7.78 -0.24
N THR A 101 32.87 8.68 -0.68
CA THR A 101 33.27 10.00 -1.23
C THR A 101 33.18 11.15 -0.24
N LEU A 102 32.26 11.10 0.73
CA LEU A 102 32.08 12.21 1.68
C LEU A 102 33.23 12.30 2.69
N PRO A 103 33.66 13.54 3.05
CA PRO A 103 34.73 13.74 4.02
C PRO A 103 34.31 13.32 5.42
N LYS A 104 35.20 12.59 6.11
CA LYS A 104 35.03 12.18 7.53
C LYS A 104 35.32 13.29 8.54
N LYS A 105 35.62 14.50 8.07
CA LYS A 105 36.04 15.61 8.93
C LYS A 105 34.83 16.13 9.72
N ASP A 106 35.03 16.34 11.02
CA ASP A 106 34.04 16.97 11.88
C ASP A 106 34.00 18.47 11.60
N ILE A 107 32.85 18.93 11.10
CA ILE A 107 32.58 20.35 10.89
C ILE A 107 32.03 20.91 12.20
N LYS A 108 32.79 21.79 12.83
CA LYS A 108 32.32 22.55 13.99
C LYS A 108 31.43 23.68 13.50
N VAL A 109 30.18 23.72 13.98
CA VAL A 109 29.25 24.79 13.62
C VAL A 109 29.70 26.08 14.35
N PRO A 110 29.99 27.18 13.63
CA PRO A 110 30.35 28.44 14.28
C PRO A 110 29.20 28.89 15.19
N LEU A 111 29.52 29.31 16.42
CA LEU A 111 28.60 29.69 17.52
C LEU A 111 27.87 28.57 18.29
N THR A 112 28.10 27.28 18.01
CA THR A 112 27.56 26.20 18.88
C THR A 112 28.63 25.21 19.31
N ARG A 113 28.40 24.48 20.42
CA ARG A 113 29.26 23.36 20.84
C ARG A 113 29.06 22.10 19.99
N CYS A 114 28.17 22.16 19.01
CA CYS A 114 27.83 21.03 18.16
C CYS A 114 28.85 20.88 17.03
N SER A 115 29.42 19.68 16.92
CA SER A 115 30.21 19.26 15.76
C SER A 115 29.41 18.19 15.02
N PHE A 116 29.33 18.29 13.70
CA PHE A 116 28.69 17.25 12.88
C PHE A 116 29.67 16.76 11.82
N SER A 117 29.70 15.44 11.65
CA SER A 117 30.44 14.81 10.56
C SER A 117 29.52 14.58 9.37
N LEU A 118 29.97 14.92 8.17
CA LEU A 118 29.28 14.56 6.92
C LEU A 118 29.32 13.04 6.67
N ASN A 119 30.30 12.34 7.25
CA ASN A 119 30.51 10.92 7.08
C ASN A 119 30.97 10.27 8.40
N PRO A 120 30.04 10.00 9.33
CA PRO A 120 30.39 9.46 10.65
C PRO A 120 30.84 7.99 10.61
N GLY A 121 30.63 7.27 9.49
CA GLY A 121 30.97 5.86 9.40
C GLY A 121 30.51 5.20 8.09
N PRO A 122 30.74 3.89 7.94
CA PRO A 122 30.24 3.12 6.79
C PRO A 122 28.71 3.19 6.70
N PHE A 123 28.16 3.02 5.50
CA PHE A 123 26.72 3.04 5.28
C PHE A 123 26.06 1.84 5.98
N SER A 124 25.29 2.11 7.03
CA SER A 124 24.71 1.07 7.89
C SER A 124 23.33 0.63 7.42
N MET A 125 22.89 -0.56 7.86
CA MET A 125 21.52 -1.03 7.63
C MET A 125 20.48 -0.11 8.30
N LYS A 126 20.81 0.53 9.44
CA LYS A 126 19.91 1.48 10.13
C LYS A 126 19.70 2.77 9.34
N GLU A 127 20.76 3.37 8.80
CA GLU A 127 20.64 4.53 7.90
C GLU A 127 19.77 4.17 6.69
N HIS A 128 20.01 3.00 6.10
CA HIS A 128 19.26 2.50 4.95
C HIS A 128 17.76 2.28 5.27
N CYS A 129 17.48 1.71 6.44
CA CYS A 129 16.12 1.54 6.94
C CYS A 129 15.41 2.89 7.09
N LEU A 130 16.06 3.88 7.73
CA LEU A 130 15.45 5.19 7.94
C LEU A 130 15.20 5.95 6.61
N ILE A 131 16.09 5.84 5.62
CA ILE A 131 15.86 6.37 4.27
C ILE A 131 14.60 5.74 3.65
N THR A 132 14.41 4.44 3.84
CA THR A 132 13.25 3.70 3.30
C THR A 132 11.96 4.10 4.00
N ILE A 133 11.99 4.42 5.31
CA ILE A 133 10.85 4.98 6.04
C ILE A 133 10.45 6.34 5.46
N PHE A 134 11.41 7.23 5.19
CA PHE A 134 11.15 8.52 4.53
C PHE A 134 10.50 8.31 3.15
N ALA A 135 11.02 7.37 2.36
CA ALA A 135 10.42 7.01 1.08
C ALA A 135 8.99 6.48 1.23
N SER A 136 8.74 5.61 2.21
CA SER A 136 7.40 5.07 2.49
C SER A 136 6.38 6.17 2.81
N ALA A 137 6.80 7.21 3.55
CA ALA A 137 5.94 8.37 3.82
C ALA A 137 5.56 9.12 2.53
N GLY A 138 6.47 9.21 1.55
CA GLY A 138 6.18 9.75 0.23
C GLY A 138 5.32 8.83 -0.65
N ALA A 139 5.45 7.51 -0.48
CA ALA A 139 4.73 6.53 -1.29
C ALA A 139 3.21 6.51 -1.05
N GLY A 140 2.78 6.81 0.19
CA GLY A 140 1.40 6.63 0.66
C GLY A 140 0.34 7.56 0.04
N GLY A 141 0.75 8.55 -0.76
CA GLY A 141 -0.16 9.51 -1.38
C GLY A 141 -0.88 10.42 -0.37
N LEU A 142 -1.50 11.50 -0.87
CA LEU A 142 -2.26 12.43 -0.02
C LEU A 142 -3.74 12.40 -0.40
N TYR A 143 -4.58 11.73 0.40
CA TYR A 143 -6.01 11.60 0.08
C TYR A 143 -6.73 12.95 -0.14
N ALA A 144 -6.37 13.98 0.63
CA ALA A 144 -6.93 15.33 0.50
C ALA A 144 -6.74 15.95 -0.90
N ILE A 145 -5.76 15.47 -1.68
CA ILE A 145 -5.54 15.96 -3.03
C ILE A 145 -6.75 15.69 -3.93
N HIS A 146 -7.51 14.62 -3.68
CA HIS A 146 -8.71 14.30 -4.47
C HIS A 146 -9.76 15.40 -4.38
N ILE A 147 -9.87 16.09 -3.24
CA ILE A 147 -10.75 17.25 -3.08
C ILE A 147 -10.30 18.38 -4.02
N VAL A 148 -9.00 18.66 -4.04
CA VAL A 148 -8.41 19.70 -4.91
C VAL A 148 -8.60 19.34 -6.38
N THR A 149 -8.41 18.06 -6.73
CA THR A 149 -8.64 17.54 -8.08
C THR A 149 -10.09 17.69 -8.48
N ILE A 150 -11.05 17.33 -7.63
CA ILE A 150 -12.48 17.46 -7.93
C ILE A 150 -12.82 18.92 -8.23
N VAL A 151 -12.37 19.86 -7.41
CA VAL A 151 -12.68 21.28 -7.62
C VAL A 151 -12.05 21.84 -8.90
N LYS A 152 -10.81 21.45 -9.22
CA LYS A 152 -10.12 21.94 -10.43
C LYS A 152 -10.58 21.23 -11.72
N ALA A 153 -10.70 19.92 -11.70
CA ALA A 153 -10.91 19.10 -12.88
C ALA A 153 -12.40 18.89 -13.20
N PHE A 154 -13.27 18.79 -12.19
CA PHE A 154 -14.69 18.52 -12.40
C PHE A 154 -15.57 19.77 -12.22
N TYR A 155 -15.25 20.64 -11.27
CA TYR A 155 -15.98 21.90 -11.07
C TYR A 155 -15.35 23.10 -11.78
N HIS A 156 -14.20 22.93 -12.45
CA HIS A 156 -13.49 23.97 -13.21
C HIS A 156 -13.22 25.26 -12.42
N ARG A 157 -13.05 25.16 -11.09
CA ARG A 157 -12.80 26.30 -10.20
C ARG A 157 -11.34 26.39 -9.79
N LYS A 158 -10.92 27.61 -9.45
CA LYS A 158 -9.59 27.90 -8.91
C LYS A 158 -9.64 27.81 -7.39
N ILE A 159 -8.78 26.99 -6.79
CA ILE A 159 -8.49 27.00 -5.35
C ILE A 159 -7.18 27.73 -5.12
N HIS A 160 -7.14 28.59 -4.10
CA HIS A 160 -5.91 29.25 -3.67
C HIS A 160 -4.87 28.20 -3.22
N PRO A 161 -3.63 28.19 -3.76
CA PRO A 161 -2.64 27.15 -3.47
C PRO A 161 -2.35 26.95 -1.98
N ILE A 162 -2.34 28.04 -1.20
CA ILE A 162 -2.12 27.98 0.25
C ILE A 162 -3.27 27.26 0.96
N ALA A 163 -4.53 27.48 0.53
CA ALA A 163 -5.67 26.80 1.12
C ALA A 163 -5.63 25.29 0.84
N ALA A 164 -5.26 24.91 -0.39
CA ALA A 164 -5.05 23.50 -0.76
C ALA A 164 -3.90 22.86 0.05
N PHE A 165 -2.81 23.59 0.25
CA PHE A 165 -1.68 23.13 1.04
C PHE A 165 -2.05 22.94 2.52
N LEU A 166 -2.75 23.92 3.13
CA LEU A 166 -3.22 23.82 4.51
C LEU A 166 -4.22 22.67 4.68
N LEU A 167 -5.15 22.49 3.74
CA LEU A 167 -6.06 21.34 3.73
C LEU A 167 -5.30 20.02 3.73
N ALA A 168 -4.32 19.88 2.82
CA ALA A 168 -3.48 18.69 2.75
C ALA A 168 -2.69 18.46 4.05
N GLN A 169 -2.09 19.50 4.60
CA GLN A 169 -1.30 19.43 5.83
C GLN A 169 -2.16 19.03 7.04
N CYS A 170 -3.35 19.61 7.20
CA CYS A 170 -4.25 19.27 8.30
C CYS A 170 -4.62 17.78 8.30
N THR A 171 -4.96 17.22 7.12
CA THR A 171 -5.29 15.80 7.02
C THR A 171 -4.12 14.87 7.36
N GLN A 172 -2.90 15.24 6.97
CA GLN A 172 -1.70 14.46 7.26
C GLN A 172 -1.31 14.54 8.75
N LEU A 173 -1.33 15.74 9.34
CA LEU A 173 -1.04 15.93 10.77
C LEU A 173 -2.03 15.17 11.65
N LEU A 174 -3.31 15.10 11.25
CA LEU A 174 -4.30 14.28 11.95
C LEU A 174 -3.89 12.80 11.88
N GLY A 175 -3.55 12.28 10.70
CA GLY A 175 -3.12 10.89 10.54
C GLY A 175 -1.89 10.52 11.39
N TYR A 176 -0.84 11.35 11.36
CA TYR A 176 0.35 11.14 12.19
C TYR A 176 0.07 11.30 13.68
N GLY A 177 -0.85 12.19 14.06
CA GLY A 177 -1.32 12.33 15.44
C GLY A 177 -1.98 11.05 15.96
N TRP A 178 -2.87 10.45 15.17
CA TRP A 178 -3.48 9.16 15.49
C TRP A 178 -2.43 8.05 15.57
N ALA A 179 -1.52 7.95 14.60
CA ALA A 179 -0.43 6.96 14.63
C ALA A 179 0.42 7.08 15.92
N GLY A 180 0.70 8.30 16.37
CA GLY A 180 1.41 8.56 17.63
C GLY A 180 0.64 8.08 18.87
N LEU A 181 -0.67 8.35 18.93
CA LEU A 181 -1.52 7.91 20.04
C LEU A 181 -1.62 6.38 20.15
N TYR A 182 -1.71 5.68 19.01
CA TYR A 182 -1.84 4.22 18.98
C TYR A 182 -0.53 3.46 18.94
N ARG A 183 0.63 4.14 18.88
CA ARG A 183 1.95 3.51 18.80
C ARG A 183 2.16 2.43 19.87
N LYS A 184 1.81 2.73 21.12
CA LYS A 184 1.94 1.80 22.25
C LYS A 184 1.16 0.49 22.04
N TYR A 185 0.01 0.57 21.38
CA TYR A 185 -0.89 -0.58 21.22
C TYR A 185 -0.67 -1.33 19.91
N LEU A 186 -0.37 -0.61 18.82
CA LEU A 186 -0.28 -1.18 17.46
C LEU A 186 1.15 -1.46 16.98
N VAL A 187 2.16 -0.88 17.64
CA VAL A 187 3.57 -1.00 17.23
C VAL A 187 4.41 -1.65 18.32
N GLU A 188 4.24 -1.25 19.58
CA GLU A 188 5.03 -1.82 20.70
C GLU A 188 4.50 -3.18 21.19
N SER A 189 3.28 -3.56 20.81
CA SER A 189 2.71 -4.87 21.15
C SER A 189 3.33 -5.98 20.29
N PRO A 190 3.88 -7.06 20.89
CA PRO A 190 4.50 -8.16 20.14
C PRO A 190 3.50 -9.03 19.37
N TYR A 191 2.21 -8.95 19.70
CA TYR A 191 1.15 -9.68 18.99
C TYR A 191 0.68 -8.96 17.72
N MET A 192 1.00 -7.66 17.58
CA MET A 192 0.61 -6.87 16.42
C MET A 192 1.79 -6.79 15.45
N TRP A 193 1.69 -7.51 14.33
CA TRP A 193 2.74 -7.55 13.31
C TRP A 193 2.20 -7.16 11.94
N TRP A 194 3.08 -6.63 11.10
CA TRP A 194 2.75 -6.09 9.78
C TRP A 194 3.47 -6.90 8.70
N PRO A 195 2.80 -7.87 8.05
CA PRO A 195 3.44 -8.82 7.13
C PRO A 195 4.23 -8.15 5.99
N ALA A 196 3.71 -7.04 5.45
CA ALA A 196 4.38 -6.27 4.41
C ALA A 196 5.77 -5.74 4.83
N ASN A 197 5.99 -5.48 6.12
CA ASN A 197 7.30 -5.03 6.62
C ASN A 197 8.33 -6.16 6.65
N LEU A 198 7.91 -7.42 6.85
CA LEU A 198 8.82 -8.57 6.85
C LEU A 198 9.49 -8.78 5.49
N VAL A 199 8.80 -8.43 4.40
CA VAL A 199 9.38 -8.44 3.05
C VAL A 199 10.52 -7.42 2.93
N GLN A 200 10.35 -6.22 3.49
CA GLN A 200 11.40 -5.18 3.50
C GLN A 200 12.58 -5.60 4.37
N VAL A 201 12.33 -6.18 5.56
CA VAL A 201 13.38 -6.70 6.46
C VAL A 201 14.20 -7.79 5.78
N SER A 202 13.52 -8.75 5.14
CA SER A 202 14.19 -9.83 4.40
C SER A 202 15.07 -9.27 3.28
N LEU A 203 14.62 -8.23 2.58
CA LEU A 203 15.43 -7.56 1.56
C LEU A 203 16.62 -6.81 2.15
N PHE A 204 16.48 -6.12 3.30
CA PHE A 204 17.62 -5.47 3.95
C PHE A 204 18.71 -6.48 4.32
N LYS A 205 18.30 -7.64 4.85
CA LYS A 205 19.21 -8.74 5.17
C LYS A 205 19.93 -9.23 3.93
N ALA A 206 19.20 -9.51 2.84
CA ALA A 206 19.79 -9.96 1.58
C ALA A 206 20.78 -8.96 0.96
N LEU A 207 20.59 -7.66 1.19
CA LEU A 207 21.42 -6.58 0.65
C LEU A 207 22.65 -6.24 1.50
N HIS A 208 22.55 -6.34 2.83
CA HIS A 208 23.61 -5.95 3.77
C HIS A 208 24.39 -7.11 4.37
N LEU A 209 23.76 -8.27 4.60
CA LEU A 209 24.42 -9.41 5.21
C LEU A 209 25.18 -10.24 4.15
N LYS A 210 26.41 -10.61 4.49
CA LYS A 210 27.21 -11.52 3.67
C LYS A 210 26.88 -12.96 4.06
N GLU A 211 26.15 -13.68 3.20
CA GLU A 211 25.86 -15.10 3.42
C GLU A 211 27.11 -15.96 3.17
N LYS A 212 27.44 -16.85 4.12
CA LYS A 212 28.40 -17.93 3.89
C LYS A 212 27.78 -18.91 2.88
N ARG A 213 28.34 -18.95 1.67
CA ARG A 213 27.83 -19.78 0.56
C ARG A 213 27.86 -21.27 0.91
N LYS A 214 26.69 -21.90 1.05
CA LYS A 214 26.60 -23.37 0.98
C LYS A 214 26.84 -23.82 -0.46
N ARG A 215 27.65 -24.88 -0.63
CA ARG A 215 28.05 -25.40 -1.95
C ARG A 215 26.78 -25.84 -2.72
N ARG A 216 26.61 -25.35 -3.97
CA ARG A 216 25.49 -25.60 -4.92
C ARG A 216 24.19 -24.79 -4.79
N THR A 217 24.02 -23.89 -3.81
CA THR A 217 22.85 -23.00 -3.74
C THR A 217 23.18 -21.58 -4.25
N LEU A 218 22.21 -20.93 -4.90
CA LEU A 218 22.28 -19.48 -5.17
C LEU A 218 22.24 -18.73 -3.84
N THR A 219 22.98 -17.61 -3.75
CA THR A 219 22.83 -16.70 -2.61
C THR A 219 21.53 -15.92 -2.73
N MET A 220 20.98 -15.42 -1.61
CA MET A 220 19.76 -14.59 -1.64
C MET A 220 19.89 -13.41 -2.60
N PHE A 221 21.06 -12.75 -2.62
CA PHE A 221 21.34 -11.65 -3.54
C PHE A 221 21.36 -12.07 -5.01
N GLN A 222 21.95 -13.23 -5.34
CA GLN A 222 21.94 -13.75 -6.72
C GLN A 222 20.53 -14.12 -7.18
N PHE A 223 19.75 -14.76 -6.31
CA PHE A 223 18.36 -15.08 -6.58
C PHE A 223 17.54 -13.81 -6.85
N PHE A 224 17.71 -12.77 -6.02
CA PHE A 224 17.09 -11.47 -6.21
C PHE A 224 17.41 -10.86 -7.59
N ILE A 225 18.68 -10.86 -8.01
CA ILE A 225 19.07 -10.29 -9.31
C ILE A 225 18.48 -11.08 -10.48
N VAL A 226 18.46 -12.41 -10.42
CA VAL A 226 17.85 -13.25 -11.46
C VAL A 226 16.36 -12.93 -11.60
N VAL A 227 15.62 -12.89 -10.48
CA VAL A 227 14.18 -12.58 -10.48
C VAL A 227 13.92 -11.15 -10.95
N PHE A 228 14.75 -10.18 -10.53
CA PHE A 228 14.63 -8.79 -10.95
C PHE A 228 14.77 -8.64 -12.47
N ILE A 229 15.81 -9.23 -13.06
CA ILE A 229 16.06 -9.14 -14.50
C ILE A 229 14.97 -9.90 -15.29
N SER A 230 14.59 -11.11 -14.84
CA SER A 230 13.54 -11.87 -15.52
C SER A 230 12.19 -11.18 -15.45
N SER A 231 11.84 -10.58 -14.31
CA SER A 231 10.59 -9.83 -14.16
C SER A 231 10.59 -8.55 -14.99
N PHE A 232 11.72 -7.84 -15.07
CA PHE A 232 11.87 -6.67 -15.92
C PHE A 232 11.70 -7.01 -17.40
N ALA A 233 12.37 -8.07 -17.86
CA ALA A 233 12.23 -8.56 -19.23
C ALA A 233 10.79 -9.03 -19.53
N TYR A 234 10.16 -9.74 -18.58
CA TYR A 234 8.78 -10.19 -18.72
C TYR A 234 7.80 -9.03 -18.86
N TYR A 235 8.00 -7.93 -18.12
CA TYR A 235 7.09 -6.77 -18.15
C TYR A 235 6.98 -6.10 -19.54
N ALA A 236 7.99 -6.23 -20.39
CA ALA A 236 7.92 -5.76 -21.78
C ALA A 236 6.84 -6.50 -22.59
N ILE A 237 6.47 -7.73 -22.20
CA ILE A 237 5.46 -8.54 -22.88
C ILE A 237 4.06 -7.98 -22.65
N PRO A 238 3.48 -7.96 -21.43
CA PRO A 238 2.15 -7.37 -21.23
C PRO A 238 2.17 -5.84 -21.37
N GLY A 239 3.30 -5.17 -21.14
CA GLY A 239 3.38 -3.72 -21.20
C GLY A 239 3.43 -3.12 -22.61
N PHE A 240 4.00 -3.84 -23.58
CA PHE A 240 4.24 -3.29 -24.93
C PHE A 240 3.94 -4.28 -26.05
N LEU A 241 4.48 -5.50 -25.99
CA LEU A 241 4.39 -6.45 -27.11
C LEU A 241 3.00 -7.09 -27.25
N PHE A 242 2.37 -7.47 -26.14
CA PHE A 242 1.08 -8.14 -26.16
C PHE A 242 0.19 -7.78 -24.94
N PRO A 243 -0.41 -6.57 -24.94
CA PRO A 243 -1.22 -6.08 -23.82
C PRO A 243 -2.50 -6.89 -23.51
N ALA A 244 -3.00 -7.68 -24.47
CA ALA A 244 -4.20 -8.48 -24.25
C ALA A 244 -3.99 -9.59 -23.19
N ILE A 245 -2.74 -9.97 -22.92
CA ILE A 245 -2.40 -10.96 -21.88
C ILE A 245 -2.78 -10.47 -20.48
N SER A 246 -2.84 -9.15 -20.25
CA SER A 246 -3.24 -8.59 -18.96
C SER A 246 -4.71 -8.87 -18.63
N THR A 247 -5.58 -9.12 -19.61
CA THR A 247 -7.03 -9.37 -19.38
C THR A 247 -7.63 -10.37 -20.37
N ILE A 248 -7.15 -11.62 -20.35
CA ILE A 248 -7.69 -12.70 -21.17
C ILE A 248 -9.05 -13.15 -20.63
N SER A 249 -10.12 -12.71 -21.27
CA SER A 249 -11.50 -13.03 -20.87
C SER A 249 -12.05 -14.17 -21.72
N VAL A 250 -11.99 -15.41 -21.23
CA VAL A 250 -12.36 -16.63 -21.98
C VAL A 250 -13.81 -16.59 -22.46
N LEU A 251 -14.73 -16.16 -21.59
CA LEU A 251 -16.16 -16.03 -21.94
C LEU A 251 -16.40 -15.01 -23.06
N CYS A 252 -15.67 -13.90 -23.08
CA CYS A 252 -15.76 -12.89 -24.14
C CYS A 252 -15.23 -13.42 -25.49
N LEU A 253 -14.23 -14.31 -25.46
CA LEU A 253 -13.66 -14.92 -26.67
C LEU A 253 -14.62 -15.95 -27.29
N ILE A 254 -15.32 -16.73 -26.46
CA ILE A 254 -16.31 -17.72 -26.90
C ILE A 254 -17.59 -17.01 -27.37
N PHE A 255 -18.12 -16.08 -26.59
CA PHE A 255 -19.42 -15.44 -26.84
C PHE A 255 -19.30 -13.99 -27.33
N LYS A 256 -18.69 -13.80 -28.50
CA LYS A 256 -18.41 -12.45 -29.07
C LYS A 256 -19.64 -11.58 -29.33
N LYS A 257 -20.83 -12.16 -29.55
CA LYS A 257 -22.06 -11.42 -29.90
C LYS A 257 -23.02 -11.18 -28.74
N SER A 258 -22.81 -11.83 -27.59
CA SER A 258 -23.74 -11.75 -26.46
C SER A 258 -23.32 -10.67 -25.48
N VAL A 259 -24.15 -9.63 -25.33
CA VAL A 259 -23.89 -8.52 -24.39
C VAL A 259 -23.88 -9.04 -22.95
N THR A 260 -24.77 -9.96 -22.59
CA THR A 260 -24.84 -10.52 -21.23
C THR A 260 -23.60 -11.34 -20.89
N MET A 261 -23.10 -12.15 -21.84
CA MET A 261 -21.86 -12.91 -21.62
C MET A 261 -20.64 -11.99 -21.54
N GLN A 262 -20.62 -10.89 -22.29
CA GLN A 262 -19.56 -9.88 -22.15
C GLN A 262 -19.62 -9.16 -20.80
N GLN A 263 -20.80 -8.82 -20.29
CA GLN A 263 -20.97 -8.23 -18.96
C GLN A 263 -20.53 -9.18 -17.84
N ILE A 264 -20.77 -10.48 -18.00
CA ILE A 264 -20.36 -11.50 -17.02
C ILE A 264 -18.85 -11.78 -17.12
N GLY A 265 -18.32 -11.91 -18.34
CA GLY A 265 -16.97 -12.40 -18.59
C GLY A 265 -15.87 -11.34 -18.65
N SER A 266 -16.20 -10.08 -18.94
CA SER A 266 -15.18 -9.04 -19.13
C SER A 266 -14.48 -8.69 -17.82
N GLY A 267 -13.16 -8.83 -17.77
CA GLY A 267 -12.34 -8.43 -16.61
C GLY A 267 -12.20 -6.90 -16.42
N MET A 268 -12.42 -6.10 -17.47
CA MET A 268 -12.28 -4.63 -17.39
C MET A 268 -13.61 -3.89 -17.20
N ARG A 269 -14.70 -4.42 -17.76
CA ARG A 269 -16.01 -3.72 -17.81
C ARG A 269 -17.16 -4.58 -17.31
N GLY A 270 -16.86 -5.72 -16.71
CA GLY A 270 -17.82 -6.72 -16.29
C GLY A 270 -17.46 -7.34 -14.95
N LEU A 271 -18.05 -8.49 -14.65
CA LEU A 271 -17.81 -9.22 -13.41
C LEU A 271 -16.47 -9.98 -13.42
N GLY A 272 -15.89 -10.22 -14.60
CA GLY A 272 -14.60 -10.91 -14.75
C GLY A 272 -14.65 -12.43 -14.55
N ILE A 273 -15.81 -13.07 -14.67
CA ILE A 273 -15.89 -14.54 -14.54
C ILE A 273 -15.13 -15.20 -15.70
N GLY A 274 -14.13 -16.03 -15.37
CA GLY A 274 -13.26 -16.66 -16.37
C GLY A 274 -12.34 -15.67 -17.09
N SER A 275 -12.04 -14.53 -16.47
CA SER A 275 -11.01 -13.59 -16.90
C SER A 275 -9.72 -13.83 -16.12
N PHE A 276 -8.60 -13.91 -16.84
CA PHE A 276 -7.28 -14.14 -16.27
C PHE A 276 -6.29 -13.10 -16.80
N GLY A 277 -5.50 -12.53 -15.91
CA GLY A 277 -4.37 -11.67 -16.28
C GLY A 277 -3.06 -12.40 -16.01
N ILE A 278 -2.22 -12.54 -17.04
CA ILE A 278 -0.83 -13.04 -16.87
C ILE A 278 0.10 -11.84 -16.81
N ASP A 279 -0.22 -10.91 -15.90
CA ASP A 279 0.53 -9.68 -15.71
C ASP A 279 0.48 -9.35 -14.22
N TRP A 280 1.66 -9.35 -13.59
CA TRP A 280 1.76 -9.11 -12.16
C TRP A 280 1.23 -7.73 -11.75
N SER A 281 1.34 -6.73 -12.64
CA SER A 281 0.81 -5.39 -12.35
C SER A 281 -0.73 -5.38 -12.30
N THR A 282 -1.38 -6.20 -13.11
CA THR A 282 -2.84 -6.40 -13.07
C THR A 282 -3.27 -7.14 -11.81
N VAL A 283 -2.50 -8.18 -11.41
CA VAL A 283 -2.80 -8.98 -10.20
C VAL A 283 -2.60 -8.17 -8.92
N ALA A 284 -1.48 -7.47 -8.79
CA ALA A 284 -1.11 -6.76 -7.57
C ALA A 284 -1.57 -5.29 -7.53
N GLY A 285 -2.09 -4.75 -8.63
CA GLY A 285 -2.35 -3.31 -8.80
C GLY A 285 -3.38 -2.73 -7.83
N PHE A 286 -4.39 -3.52 -7.44
CA PHE A 286 -5.47 -3.04 -6.56
C PHE A 286 -5.34 -3.51 -5.10
N LEU A 287 -5.15 -4.81 -4.87
CA LEU A 287 -5.07 -5.39 -3.51
C LEU A 287 -3.63 -5.46 -2.96
N GLY A 288 -2.63 -5.02 -3.72
CA GLY A 288 -1.22 -5.19 -3.38
C GLY A 288 -0.73 -6.62 -3.65
N SER A 289 0.48 -6.93 -3.16
CA SER A 289 1.09 -8.24 -3.38
C SER A 289 0.47 -9.31 -2.47
N PRO A 290 -0.14 -10.38 -3.01
CA PRO A 290 -0.71 -11.46 -2.20
C PRO A 290 0.38 -12.29 -1.49
N LEU A 291 1.63 -12.24 -1.94
CA LEU A 291 2.74 -13.01 -1.38
C LEU A 291 3.07 -12.63 0.06
N ALA A 292 2.81 -11.37 0.45
CA ALA A 292 3.05 -10.89 1.79
C ALA A 292 1.86 -11.15 2.73
N THR A 293 0.70 -11.53 2.21
CA THR A 293 -0.55 -11.55 2.97
C THR A 293 -0.81 -12.97 3.52
N PRO A 294 -1.19 -13.12 4.80
CA PRO A 294 -1.53 -14.41 5.38
C PRO A 294 -2.67 -15.12 4.62
N ALA A 295 -2.61 -16.45 4.54
CA ALA A 295 -3.59 -17.24 3.79
C ALA A 295 -5.03 -17.04 4.29
N THR A 296 -5.23 -16.93 5.60
CA THR A 296 -6.55 -16.68 6.20
C THR A 296 -7.19 -15.37 5.72
N ALA A 297 -6.39 -14.31 5.59
CA ALA A 297 -6.84 -13.03 5.04
C ALA A 297 -7.17 -13.15 3.54
N ILE A 298 -6.36 -13.89 2.77
CA ILE A 298 -6.63 -14.15 1.35
C ILE A 298 -7.97 -14.88 1.17
N PHE A 299 -8.23 -15.95 1.94
CA PHE A 299 -9.49 -16.69 1.85
C PHE A 299 -10.69 -15.82 2.24
N ASN A 300 -10.57 -14.97 3.26
CA ASN A 300 -11.64 -14.07 3.68
C ASN A 300 -11.95 -13.00 2.62
N ILE A 301 -10.92 -12.39 2.03
CA ILE A 301 -11.09 -11.43 0.93
C ILE A 301 -11.72 -12.13 -0.29
N MET A 302 -11.27 -13.34 -0.62
CA MET A 302 -11.83 -14.11 -1.74
C MET A 302 -13.30 -14.45 -1.52
N LEU A 303 -13.69 -14.89 -0.32
CA LEU A 303 -15.08 -15.15 0.02
C LEU A 303 -15.92 -13.88 -0.09
N SER A 304 -15.41 -12.76 0.44
CA SER A 304 -16.06 -11.45 0.37
C SER A 304 -16.23 -10.99 -1.08
N PHE A 305 -15.23 -11.22 -1.93
CA PHE A 305 -15.28 -10.92 -3.36
C PHE A 305 -16.35 -11.76 -4.07
N VAL A 306 -16.39 -13.07 -3.82
CA VAL A 306 -17.41 -13.95 -4.42
C VAL A 306 -18.82 -13.53 -4.00
N LEU A 307 -19.05 -13.25 -2.72
CA LEU A 307 -20.36 -12.80 -2.24
C LEU A 307 -20.73 -11.42 -2.78
N GLY A 308 -19.82 -10.45 -2.77
CA GLY A 308 -20.08 -9.11 -3.27
C GLY A 308 -20.29 -9.07 -4.78
N ILE A 309 -19.30 -9.54 -5.54
CA ILE A 309 -19.25 -9.40 -7.00
C ILE A 309 -20.07 -10.46 -7.72
N TYR A 310 -20.06 -11.71 -7.27
CA TYR A 310 -20.74 -12.82 -7.98
C TYR A 310 -22.13 -13.15 -7.45
N VAL A 311 -22.53 -12.63 -6.28
CA VAL A 311 -23.87 -12.87 -5.73
C VAL A 311 -24.66 -11.56 -5.63
N LEU A 312 -24.20 -10.59 -4.83
CA LEU A 312 -24.97 -9.37 -4.55
C LEU A 312 -25.16 -8.47 -5.77
N ILE A 313 -24.09 -8.20 -6.54
CA ILE A 313 -24.18 -7.37 -7.76
C ILE A 313 -25.15 -7.99 -8.78
N PRO A 314 -25.05 -9.28 -9.13
CA PRO A 314 -26.00 -9.95 -9.99
C PRO A 314 -27.45 -9.84 -9.52
N ILE A 315 -27.72 -10.17 -8.26
CA ILE A 315 -29.07 -10.10 -7.69
C ILE A 315 -29.61 -8.67 -7.84
N GLY A 316 -28.84 -7.66 -7.45
CA GLY A 316 -29.25 -6.26 -7.56
C GLY A 316 -29.51 -5.80 -8.99
N TYR A 317 -28.64 -6.15 -9.94
CA TYR A 317 -28.77 -5.73 -11.34
C TYR A 317 -29.94 -6.41 -12.05
N TRP A 318 -30.03 -7.74 -11.96
CA TRP A 318 -31.06 -8.50 -12.67
C TRP A 318 -32.44 -8.36 -12.04
N ALA A 319 -32.53 -8.17 -10.71
CA ALA A 319 -33.78 -7.79 -10.04
C ALA A 319 -34.17 -6.31 -10.25
N ASN A 320 -33.36 -5.54 -10.98
CA ASN A 320 -33.59 -4.12 -11.30
C ASN A 320 -33.76 -3.24 -10.04
N ALA A 321 -33.02 -3.52 -8.97
CA ALA A 321 -32.99 -2.67 -7.79
C ALA A 321 -32.53 -1.25 -8.18
N TYR A 322 -33.20 -0.21 -7.67
CA TYR A 322 -32.90 1.20 -7.99
C TYR A 322 -32.88 1.54 -9.48
N ASN A 323 -33.66 0.83 -10.32
CA ASN A 323 -33.64 0.99 -11.77
C ASN A 323 -32.25 0.74 -12.41
N ALA A 324 -31.44 -0.14 -11.81
CA ALA A 324 -30.06 -0.41 -12.21
C ALA A 324 -29.88 -0.76 -13.69
N LYS A 325 -30.88 -1.37 -14.36
CA LYS A 325 -30.79 -1.75 -15.78
C LYS A 325 -30.68 -0.57 -16.74
N ARG A 326 -30.98 0.65 -16.28
CA ARG A 326 -30.81 1.88 -17.07
C ARG A 326 -29.36 2.32 -17.18
N PHE A 327 -28.50 1.81 -16.31
CA PHE A 327 -27.10 2.21 -16.21
C PHE A 327 -26.17 1.02 -16.56
N PRO A 328 -24.91 1.29 -16.97
CA PRO A 328 -23.91 0.25 -17.11
C PRO A 328 -23.68 -0.50 -15.79
N LEU A 329 -23.47 -1.82 -15.87
CA LEU A 329 -23.24 -2.68 -14.70
C LEU A 329 -22.09 -2.17 -13.82
N VAL A 330 -20.95 -1.87 -14.47
CA VAL A 330 -19.75 -1.33 -13.84
C VAL A 330 -19.46 0.04 -14.46
N SER A 331 -19.58 1.10 -13.66
CA SER A 331 -19.23 2.45 -14.08
C SER A 331 -18.91 3.34 -12.88
N SER A 332 -17.88 4.17 -13.04
CA SER A 332 -17.51 5.25 -12.10
C SER A 332 -18.23 6.57 -12.37
N HIS A 333 -19.05 6.64 -13.43
CA HIS A 333 -19.79 7.84 -13.79
C HIS A 333 -21.10 7.95 -12.99
N VAL A 334 -21.54 9.20 -12.85
CA VAL A 334 -22.86 9.57 -12.33
C VAL A 334 -23.81 9.83 -13.50
N PHE A 335 -25.07 9.46 -13.32
CA PHE A 335 -26.10 9.48 -14.36
C PHE A 335 -27.35 10.22 -13.91
N ASP A 336 -28.05 10.83 -14.87
CA ASP A 336 -29.42 11.31 -14.67
C ASP A 336 -30.44 10.18 -14.79
N TYR A 337 -31.73 10.46 -14.56
CA TYR A 337 -32.81 9.49 -14.61
C TYR A 337 -32.94 8.77 -15.97
N SER A 338 -32.49 9.42 -17.05
CA SER A 338 -32.55 8.91 -18.41
C SER A 338 -31.36 8.02 -18.78
N GLY A 339 -30.33 7.93 -17.93
CA GLY A 339 -29.13 7.16 -18.19
C GLY A 339 -28.02 7.93 -18.90
N HIS A 340 -28.17 9.24 -19.09
CA HIS A 340 -27.12 10.09 -19.62
C HIS A 340 -26.17 10.57 -18.51
N PRO A 341 -24.91 10.91 -18.83
CA PRO A 341 -23.98 11.49 -17.86
C PRO A 341 -24.57 12.72 -17.19
N TYR A 342 -24.51 12.76 -15.85
CA TYR A 342 -25.15 13.80 -15.06
C TYR A 342 -24.50 15.17 -15.31
N ASN A 343 -25.30 16.17 -15.66
CA ASN A 343 -24.80 17.52 -15.89
C ASN A 343 -24.83 18.36 -14.60
N THR A 344 -23.65 18.56 -13.99
CA THR A 344 -23.50 19.31 -12.73
C THR A 344 -23.69 20.81 -12.86
N THR A 345 -23.51 21.41 -14.04
CA THR A 345 -23.68 22.86 -14.22
C THR A 345 -25.14 23.31 -14.15
N LYS A 346 -26.09 22.37 -14.32
CA LYS A 346 -27.52 22.66 -14.22
C LYS A 346 -28.04 22.82 -12.80
N ILE A 347 -27.29 22.34 -11.80
CA ILE A 347 -27.75 22.29 -10.41
C ILE A 347 -26.85 23.11 -9.46
N ILE A 348 -25.66 23.48 -9.90
CA ILE A 348 -24.73 24.28 -9.10
C ILE A 348 -24.77 25.71 -9.62
N ASN A 349 -25.11 26.64 -8.74
CA ASN A 349 -25.05 28.05 -9.08
C ASN A 349 -23.59 28.48 -9.21
N ASP A 350 -23.21 29.00 -10.37
CA ASP A 350 -21.85 29.45 -10.66
C ASP A 350 -21.38 30.61 -9.76
N ASN A 351 -22.27 31.43 -9.25
CA ASN A 351 -21.86 32.59 -8.45
C ASN A 351 -21.65 32.24 -6.97
N THR A 352 -22.51 31.39 -6.41
CA THR A 352 -22.51 31.05 -4.98
C THR A 352 -21.89 29.70 -4.67
N PHE A 353 -21.66 28.84 -5.67
CA PHE A 353 -21.25 27.44 -5.52
C PHE A 353 -22.14 26.66 -4.54
N THR A 354 -23.42 27.00 -4.52
CA THR A 354 -24.45 26.33 -3.73
C THR A 354 -25.31 25.46 -4.62
N LEU A 355 -25.75 24.33 -4.08
CA LEU A 355 -26.72 23.45 -4.74
C LEU A 355 -28.07 24.18 -4.84
N ASN A 356 -28.61 24.25 -6.05
CA ASN A 356 -29.97 24.70 -6.31
C ASN A 356 -30.91 23.49 -6.24
N VAL A 357 -31.54 23.32 -5.09
CA VAL A 357 -32.43 22.17 -4.81
C VAL A 357 -33.61 22.12 -5.78
N HIS A 358 -34.16 23.27 -6.18
CA HIS A 358 -35.29 23.31 -7.10
C HIS A 358 -34.90 22.88 -8.53
N GLU A 359 -33.70 23.24 -8.98
CA GLU A 359 -33.17 22.76 -10.27
C GLU A 359 -32.80 21.27 -10.22
N GLU A 360 -32.32 20.77 -9.09
CA GLU A 360 -32.06 19.34 -8.89
C GLU A 360 -33.35 18.52 -8.98
N GLU A 361 -34.39 18.93 -8.25
CA GLU A 361 -35.68 18.22 -8.22
C GLU A 361 -36.37 18.20 -9.59
N SER A 362 -36.22 19.27 -10.38
CA SER A 362 -36.78 19.35 -11.73
C SER A 362 -35.94 18.64 -12.80
N TYR A 363 -34.61 18.57 -12.63
CA TYR A 363 -33.73 17.90 -13.58
C TYR A 363 -33.69 16.38 -13.34
N SER A 364 -33.11 15.95 -12.22
CA SER A 364 -33.00 14.54 -11.82
C SER A 364 -32.21 14.45 -10.53
N LYS A 365 -32.54 13.47 -9.67
CA LYS A 365 -31.62 13.00 -8.64
C LYS A 365 -30.41 12.32 -9.26
N ILE A 366 -29.28 12.33 -8.56
CA ILE A 366 -28.05 11.65 -8.98
C ILE A 366 -28.25 10.14 -8.89
N ASN A 367 -28.02 9.43 -10.00
CA ASN A 367 -28.00 7.98 -10.05
C ASN A 367 -26.58 7.46 -10.31
N ILE A 368 -26.28 6.27 -9.80
CA ILE A 368 -24.99 5.61 -9.94
C ILE A 368 -25.18 4.14 -10.30
N SER A 369 -24.14 3.50 -10.85
CA SER A 369 -24.19 2.07 -11.19
C SER A 369 -24.42 1.21 -9.93
N ILE A 370 -25.06 0.06 -10.09
CA ILE A 370 -25.34 -0.87 -8.96
C ILE A 370 -24.07 -1.34 -8.26
N THR A 371 -22.98 -1.53 -9.02
CA THR A 371 -21.65 -1.86 -8.49
C THR A 371 -21.18 -0.75 -7.54
N PHE A 372 -21.39 0.51 -7.94
CA PHE A 372 -20.96 1.64 -7.13
C PHE A 372 -21.82 1.81 -5.87
N VAL A 373 -23.15 1.63 -5.98
CA VAL A 373 -24.07 1.63 -4.83
C VAL A 373 -23.65 0.59 -3.80
N LEU A 374 -23.45 -0.66 -4.22
CA LEU A 374 -23.10 -1.76 -3.31
C LEU A 374 -21.72 -1.55 -2.68
N THR A 375 -20.75 -1.05 -3.45
CA THR A 375 -19.41 -0.75 -2.93
C THR A 375 -19.47 0.33 -1.84
N TYR A 376 -20.22 1.41 -2.06
CA TYR A 376 -20.42 2.44 -1.04
C TYR A 376 -21.16 1.92 0.19
N GLY A 377 -22.25 1.18 -0.01
CA GLY A 377 -23.04 0.59 1.08
C GLY A 377 -22.19 -0.35 1.95
N LEU A 378 -21.41 -1.22 1.32
CA LEU A 378 -20.50 -2.13 2.02
C LEU A 378 -19.35 -1.37 2.73
N SER A 379 -18.89 -0.25 2.17
CA SER A 379 -17.88 0.60 2.81
C SER A 379 -18.40 1.30 4.07
N PHE A 380 -19.67 1.69 4.11
CA PHE A 380 -20.29 2.19 5.36
C PHE A 380 -20.51 1.06 6.36
N ALA A 381 -20.96 -0.11 5.87
CA ALA A 381 -21.16 -1.27 6.72
C ALA A 381 -19.84 -1.76 7.34
N SER A 382 -18.70 -1.65 6.65
CA SER A 382 -17.40 -2.08 7.17
C SER A 382 -16.95 -1.28 8.39
N LEU A 383 -17.29 0.01 8.48
CA LEU A 383 -17.01 0.83 9.67
C LEU A 383 -17.74 0.29 10.89
N THR A 384 -19.05 0.07 10.77
CA THR A 384 -19.86 -0.50 11.87
C THR A 384 -19.46 -1.94 12.19
N ALA A 385 -19.16 -2.74 11.16
CA ALA A 385 -18.69 -4.11 11.32
C ALA A 385 -17.34 -4.15 12.06
N SER A 386 -16.44 -3.20 11.82
CA SER A 386 -15.16 -3.12 12.54
C SER A 386 -15.36 -2.86 14.02
N VAL A 387 -16.24 -1.91 14.39
CA VAL A 387 -16.60 -1.65 15.78
C VAL A 387 -17.23 -2.88 16.42
N MET A 388 -18.16 -3.53 15.71
CA MET A 388 -18.83 -4.74 16.21
C MET A 388 -17.86 -5.92 16.35
N HIS A 389 -16.91 -6.05 15.43
CA HIS A 389 -15.87 -7.08 15.47
C HIS A 389 -15.00 -6.94 16.72
N VAL A 390 -14.51 -5.74 16.99
CA VAL A 390 -13.74 -5.45 18.21
C VAL A 390 -14.60 -5.68 19.47
N ALA A 391 -15.86 -5.25 19.47
CA ALA A 391 -16.75 -5.44 20.62
C ALA A 391 -17.03 -6.92 20.93
N LEU A 392 -17.17 -7.76 19.90
CA LEU A 392 -17.49 -9.19 20.07
C LEU A 392 -16.25 -10.05 20.33
N TYR A 393 -15.13 -9.77 19.65
CA TYR A 393 -13.92 -10.57 19.71
C TYR A 393 -13.02 -10.12 20.87
N ASP A 394 -12.62 -8.85 20.86
CA ASP A 394 -11.69 -8.29 21.85
C ASP A 394 -12.39 -7.67 23.06
N GLY A 395 -13.71 -7.44 23.00
CA GLY A 395 -14.44 -6.71 24.02
C GLY A 395 -14.38 -7.36 25.41
N LYS A 396 -14.29 -8.70 25.48
CA LYS A 396 -14.12 -9.41 26.76
C LYS A 396 -12.76 -9.10 27.40
N ASP A 397 -11.70 -9.05 26.60
CA ASP A 397 -10.35 -8.82 27.09
C ASP A 397 -10.14 -7.34 27.39
N ILE A 398 -10.69 -6.43 26.56
CA ILE A 398 -10.76 -4.99 26.86
C ILE A 398 -11.48 -4.74 28.18
N TRP A 399 -12.63 -5.38 28.42
CA TRP A 399 -13.39 -5.22 29.66
C TRP A 399 -12.65 -5.77 30.89
N LYS A 400 -11.94 -6.90 30.77
CA LYS A 400 -11.09 -7.42 31.84
C LYS A 400 -9.93 -6.47 32.15
N MET A 401 -9.25 -5.95 31.13
CA MET A 401 -8.17 -4.97 31.32
C MET A 401 -8.69 -3.71 32.02
N TRP A 402 -9.87 -3.22 31.63
CA TRP A 402 -10.48 -2.04 32.23
C TRP A 402 -10.88 -2.25 33.69
N LYS A 403 -11.36 -3.44 34.07
CA LYS A 403 -11.67 -3.78 35.47
C LYS A 403 -10.44 -3.98 36.36
N ASN A 404 -9.30 -4.32 35.77
CA ASN A 404 -8.05 -4.56 36.47
C ASN A 404 -7.17 -3.30 36.56
N THR A 405 -7.60 -2.19 35.96
CA THR A 405 -7.01 -0.84 36.10
C THR A 405 -7.80 -0.09 37.16
#